data_AF-C5KX38-F1
#
_entry.id   AF-C5KX38-F1
#
_cell.length_a   1.000
_cell.length_b   1.000
_cell.length_c   1.000
_cell.angle_alpha   90.00
_cell.angle_beta   90.00
_cell.angle_gamma   90.00
#
_symmetry.space_group_name_H-M   'P 1'
#
loop_
_entity.id
_entity.type
_entity.pdbx_description
1 polymer ?
#
loop_
_entity_poly.entity_id
_entity_poly.type
_entity_poly.pdbx_seq_one_letter_code
_entity_poly.pdbx_strand_id
1 'polypeptide(L)' 'LSMAHSWPVRHARPCVEKLPGIAPMLTCQRVIDALFPTTLGGTCAVPGAFGC' A
#
# COMPACT_ATOMS: atom_id res chain seq x y z
N LEU A 1 21.28 -22.88 5.47
CA LEU A 1 20.05 -22.10 5.25
C LEU A 1 19.43 -21.81 6.61
N SER A 2 19.02 -20.57 6.85
CA SER A 2 18.25 -20.20 8.03
C SER A 2 16.88 -19.68 7.57
N MET A 3 15.87 -19.71 8.43
CA MET A 3 14.54 -19.17 8.10
C MET A 3 14.52 -17.64 7.97
N ALA A 4 15.64 -16.96 8.29
CA ALA A 4 15.79 -15.51 8.16
C ALA A 4 16.87 -15.15 7.13
N HIS A 5 16.69 -13.98 6.50
CA HIS A 5 17.65 -13.40 5.56
C HIS A 5 17.72 -11.88 5.75
N SER A 6 18.93 -11.33 5.83
CA SER A 6 19.18 -9.88 5.87
C SER A 6 19.10 -9.28 4.48
N TRP A 7 18.44 -8.13 4.34
CA TRP A 7 18.27 -7.44 3.06
C TRP A 7 18.53 -5.94 3.22
N PRO A 8 19.27 -5.28 2.31
CA PRO A 8 19.60 -3.86 2.43
C PRO A 8 18.37 -2.96 2.27
N VAL A 9 18.17 -2.01 3.19
CA VAL A 9 16.96 -1.16 3.29
C VAL A 9 16.73 -0.29 2.05
N ARG A 10 17.81 0.19 1.40
CA ARG A 10 17.73 1.08 0.22
C ARG A 10 17.53 0.34 -1.10
N HIS A 11 17.42 -0.99 -1.10
CA HIS A 11 17.16 -1.77 -2.30
C HIS A 11 15.80 -2.46 -2.17
N ALA A 12 14.88 -2.18 -3.09
CA ALA A 12 13.61 -2.88 -3.16
C ALA A 12 13.82 -4.38 -3.41
N ARG A 13 12.92 -5.22 -2.89
CA ARG A 13 12.95 -6.67 -3.17
C ARG A 13 12.51 -6.92 -4.62
N PRO A 14 13.18 -7.81 -5.36
CA PRO A 14 12.81 -8.12 -6.74
C PRO A 14 11.46 -8.83 -6.79
N CYS A 15 10.64 -8.46 -7.77
CA CYS A 15 9.39 -9.12 -8.13
C CYS A 15 9.44 -9.47 -9.63
N VAL A 16 8.70 -10.49 -10.06
CA VAL A 16 8.70 -10.96 -11.46
C VAL A 16 8.12 -9.90 -12.39
N GLU A 17 6.93 -9.39 -12.05
CA GLU A 17 6.24 -8.38 -12.84
C GLU A 17 5.38 -7.47 -11.94
N LYS A 18 5.08 -6.27 -12.44
CA LYS A 18 4.19 -5.31 -11.78
C LYS A 18 2.80 -5.42 -12.38
N LEU A 19 1.88 -6.06 -11.66
CA LEU A 19 0.49 -6.21 -12.08
C LEU A 19 -0.32 -4.91 -11.85
N PRO A 20 -1.30 -4.60 -12.71
CA PRO A 20 -2.22 -3.49 -12.49
C PRO A 20 -3.15 -3.77 -11.29
N GLY A 21 -3.37 -2.75 -10.45
CA GLY A 21 -4.26 -2.84 -9.30
C GLY A 21 -5.73 -2.79 -9.73
N ILE A 22 -6.40 -3.93 -9.71
CA ILE A 22 -7.82 -4.08 -10.09
C ILE A 22 -8.79 -4.15 -8.90
N ALA A 23 -8.30 -4.62 -7.75
CA ALA A 23 -9.13 -4.82 -6.57
C ALA A 23 -9.10 -3.56 -5.67
N PRO A 24 -10.25 -3.12 -5.12
CA PRO A 24 -10.29 -2.00 -4.17
C PRO A 24 -9.75 -2.40 -2.80
N MET A 25 -9.08 -1.47 -2.12
CA MET A 25 -8.70 -1.57 -0.72
C MET A 25 -9.84 -1.03 0.14
N LEU A 26 -10.52 -1.92 0.89
CA LEU A 26 -11.58 -1.53 1.81
C LEU A 26 -10.98 -0.97 3.09
N THR A 27 -11.19 0.32 3.33
CA THR A 27 -10.71 1.01 4.54
C THR A 27 -11.71 0.95 5.69
N CYS A 28 -12.94 0.49 5.42
CA CYS A 28 -14.08 0.52 6.32
C CYS A 28 -14.46 1.95 6.75
N GLN A 29 -14.07 2.95 5.96
CA GLN A 29 -14.47 4.34 6.16
C GLN A 29 -15.34 4.76 4.98
N ARG A 30 -16.59 5.13 5.26
CA ARG A 30 -17.58 5.47 4.22
C ARG A 30 -17.08 6.56 3.25
N VAL A 31 -16.42 7.59 3.78
CA VAL A 31 -15.94 8.71 2.97
C VAL A 31 -14.84 8.26 2.01
N ILE A 32 -13.88 7.48 2.49
CA ILE A 32 -12.77 7.00 1.66
C ILE A 32 -13.29 5.97 0.65
N ASP A 33 -14.04 4.97 1.12
CA ASP A 33 -14.49 3.87 0.25
C ASP A 33 -15.50 4.31 -0.83
N ALA A 34 -16.31 5.34 -0.56
CA ALA A 34 -17.31 5.82 -1.51
C ALA A 34 -16.82 6.96 -2.42
N LEU A 35 -16.04 7.91 -1.89
CA LEU A 35 -15.66 9.13 -2.63
C LEU A 35 -14.21 9.09 -3.15
N PHE A 36 -13.32 8.40 -2.44
CA PHE A 36 -11.90 8.34 -2.75
C PHE A 36 -11.36 6.90 -2.72
N PRO A 37 -11.97 5.97 -3.49
CA PRO A 37 -11.60 4.57 -3.44
C PRO A 37 -10.14 4.40 -3.89
N THR A 38 -9.42 3.54 -3.18
CA THR A 38 -8.01 3.26 -3.43
C THR A 38 -7.85 1.80 -3.81
N THR A 39 -6.90 1.46 -4.67
CA THR A 39 -6.67 0.07 -5.11
C THR A 39 -5.66 -0.64 -4.19
N LEU A 40 -5.79 -1.95 -4.05
CA LEU A 40 -4.80 -2.76 -3.33
C LEU A 40 -3.42 -2.64 -4.01
N GLY A 41 -2.42 -2.20 -3.25
CA GLY A 41 -1.08 -1.91 -3.78
C GLY A 41 -0.92 -0.50 -4.39
N GLY A 42 -1.97 0.33 -4.34
CA GLY A 42 -1.92 1.75 -4.69
C GLY A 42 -1.22 2.60 -3.62
N THR A 43 -0.89 3.83 -3.98
CA THR A 43 -0.25 4.82 -3.08
C THR A 43 -1.21 5.96 -2.81
N CYS A 44 -1.48 6.26 -1.54
CA CYS A 44 -2.39 7.34 -1.14
C CYS A 44 -1.75 8.19 -0.04
N ALA A 45 -2.11 9.46 0.01
CA ALA A 45 -1.66 10.40 1.03
C ALA A 45 -2.87 11.07 1.69
N VAL A 46 -2.87 11.12 3.02
CA VAL A 46 -3.88 11.80 3.82
C VAL A 46 -3.18 12.93 4.59
N PRO A 47 -3.18 14.17 4.07
CA PRO A 47 -2.61 15.31 4.78
C PRO A 47 -3.57 15.80 5.88
N GLY A 48 -3.02 16.41 6.92
CA GLY A 48 -3.81 16.96 8.02
C GLY A 48 -2.96 17.64 9.08
N ALA A 49 -3.63 18.36 9.99
CA ALA A 49 -2.98 18.90 11.19
C ALA A 49 -2.66 17.78 12.18
N PHE A 50 -1.89 18.08 13.23
CA PHE A 50 -1.61 17.08 14.26
C PHE A 50 -2.91 16.74 15.03
N GLY A 51 -3.27 15.46 15.08
CA GLY A 51 -4.40 14.95 15.87
C GLY A 51 -5.74 14.84 15.15
N CYS A 52 -5.78 14.93 13.81
CA CYS A 52 -6.96 14.64 13.00
C CYS A 52 -7.09 13.15 12.63
#